data_AF-A0A841WJT4-F1
#
_entry.id   AF-A0A841WJT4-F1
#
_cell.length_a   1.000
_cell.length_b   1.000
_cell.length_c   1.000
_cell.angle_alpha   90.00
_cell.angle_beta   90.00
_cell.angle_gamma   90.00
#
_symmetry.space_group_name_H-M   'P 1'
#
loop_
_entity.id
_entity.type
_entity.pdbx_description
1 polymer ?
#
loop_
_entity_poly.entity_id
_entity_poly.type
_entity_poly.pdbx_seq_one_letter_code
_entity_poly.pdbx_strand_id
1 'polypeptide(L)'
;MKLQELLKKWKQKSIITKTFVWFAGILLFLVMLTALPNIHTVFGFERPQIILAQSSTCRRARTGDPRDPSLANIPYLISPRHTLLLSNKPKLRWNSPLGVKQYTASLVKGDKTIWQTTTEQNETIYVGEPKLEPGVEYLLIITADNGKSSQDEEASQQGFRLLPTPEVGIVKAILDNQQLTDKNKALATAYIYSGFGLKAEAIDTLEKIIASGIKEAALYKKLGELYSETGVYVEAEINYLQGVKLAIAAQDIPEQAQISTALGELYVEIGDEKAAIKSFNQARDSYRTLGNTQRVKELNLVIEELKSI
;
A
#
# COMPACT_ATOMS: atom_id res chain seq x y z
N MET A 1 5.67 40.11 -6.57
CA MET A 1 6.87 40.25 -5.71
C MET A 1 6.60 39.80 -4.27
N LYS A 2 6.13 38.55 -4.06
CA LYS A 2 5.90 37.96 -2.71
C LYS A 2 6.26 36.46 -2.64
N LEU A 3 6.21 35.74 -3.77
CA LEU A 3 6.58 34.31 -3.83
C LEU A 3 8.09 34.07 -3.73
N GLN A 4 8.91 34.95 -4.32
CA GLN A 4 10.37 34.80 -4.28
C GLN A 4 10.98 35.08 -2.90
N GLU A 5 10.37 35.97 -2.10
CA GLU A 5 10.80 36.16 -0.71
C GLU A 5 10.47 34.96 0.20
N LEU A 6 9.32 34.31 -0.04
CA LEU A 6 8.93 33.10 0.70
C LEU A 6 9.85 31.91 0.39
N LEU A 7 10.28 31.77 -0.86
CA LEU A 7 11.28 30.77 -1.27
C LEU A 7 12.68 31.06 -0.68
N LYS A 8 13.05 32.34 -0.54
CA LYS A 8 14.33 32.75 0.07
C LYS A 8 14.37 32.46 1.58
N LYS A 9 13.26 32.72 2.29
CA LYS A 9 13.13 32.39 3.72
C LYS A 9 13.12 30.89 4.00
N TRP A 10 12.58 30.08 3.08
CA TRP A 10 12.57 28.62 3.21
C TRP A 10 13.98 28.02 3.05
N LYS A 11 14.76 28.52 2.08
CA LYS A 11 16.13 28.03 1.81
C LYS A 11 17.11 28.29 2.96
N GLN A 12 16.83 29.27 3.81
CA GLN A 12 17.70 29.67 4.92
C GLN A 12 17.46 28.87 6.22
N LYS A 13 16.38 28.08 6.29
CA LYS A 13 16.01 27.28 7.47
C LYS A 13 16.21 25.76 7.30
N SER A 14 16.66 25.32 6.13
CA SER A 14 16.89 23.92 5.76
C SER A 14 18.39 23.59 5.63
N ILE A 15 19.16 23.92 6.66
CA ILE A 15 20.46 23.27 6.89
C ILE A 15 20.26 22.49 8.18
N ILE A 16 19.83 21.24 8.06
CA ILE A 16 20.06 20.08 8.94
C ILE A 16 19.06 18.99 8.51
N THR A 17 19.59 17.78 8.28
CA THR A 17 18.97 16.49 7.91
C THR A 17 18.61 16.24 6.43
N LYS A 18 19.36 15.29 5.86
CA LYS A 18 19.28 14.72 4.51
C LYS A 18 18.07 13.78 4.40
N THR A 19 17.10 14.11 3.55
CA THR A 19 16.27 13.17 2.76
C THR A 19 15.31 14.00 1.91
N PHE A 20 15.71 14.40 0.69
CA PHE A 20 14.79 15.09 -0.21
C PHE A 20 15.24 14.95 -1.68
N VAL A 21 15.12 13.73 -2.21
CA VAL A 21 15.27 13.47 -3.67
C VAL A 21 13.93 13.19 -4.35
N TRP A 22 12.83 13.04 -3.60
CA TRP A 22 11.53 12.63 -4.16
C TRP A 22 10.56 13.76 -4.56
N PHE A 23 11.00 15.03 -4.54
CA PHE A 23 10.12 16.17 -4.86
C PHE A 23 10.26 16.73 -6.28
N ALA A 24 11.20 16.23 -7.09
CA ALA A 24 11.38 16.73 -8.46
C ALA A 24 10.40 16.11 -9.48
N GLY A 25 9.83 14.93 -9.19
CA GLY A 25 8.97 14.21 -10.16
C GLY A 25 7.58 14.83 -10.35
N ILE A 26 7.00 15.41 -9.30
CA ILE A 26 5.60 15.89 -9.33
C ILE A 26 5.49 17.30 -9.95
N LEU A 27 6.57 18.10 -9.91
CA LEU A 27 6.58 19.44 -10.54
C LEU A 27 6.96 19.39 -12.02
N LEU A 28 7.68 18.35 -12.48
CA LEU A 28 8.08 18.21 -13.88
C LEU A 28 6.93 17.73 -14.78
N PHE A 29 5.92 17.06 -14.22
CA PHE A 29 4.76 16.57 -14.98
C PHE A 29 3.74 17.66 -15.32
N LEU A 30 3.79 18.82 -14.65
CA LEU A 30 2.83 19.92 -14.85
C LEU A 30 3.36 21.08 -15.71
N VAL A 31 4.63 21.04 -16.15
CA VAL A 31 5.24 22.08 -17.03
C VAL A 31 5.50 21.56 -18.46
N MET A 32 5.36 20.25 -18.71
CA MET A 32 5.58 19.61 -20.03
C MET A 32 4.33 19.59 -20.94
N LEU A 33 3.42 20.56 -20.82
CA LEU A 33 2.22 20.64 -21.68
C LEU A 33 2.05 21.97 -22.41
N THR A 34 3.13 22.67 -22.73
CA THR A 34 3.12 23.70 -23.80
C THR A 34 4.51 23.83 -24.44
N ALA A 35 4.58 23.55 -25.75
CA ALA A 35 5.64 23.86 -26.73
C ALA A 35 6.67 22.76 -27.12
N LEU A 36 6.36 22.14 -28.28
CA LEU A 36 7.24 21.83 -29.43
C LEU A 36 8.17 20.57 -29.42
N PRO A 37 8.53 20.06 -30.62
CA PRO A 37 8.59 18.64 -30.96
C PRO A 37 10.01 18.03 -30.96
N ASN A 38 10.05 16.69 -31.07
CA ASN A 38 11.23 15.85 -31.32
C ASN A 38 12.38 15.95 -30.31
N ILE A 39 12.29 15.16 -29.24
CA ILE A 39 13.47 14.64 -28.54
C ILE A 39 13.25 13.14 -28.30
N HIS A 40 14.05 12.32 -28.96
CA HIS A 40 14.23 10.93 -28.59
C HIS A 40 14.77 10.85 -27.16
N THR A 41 14.23 9.89 -26.40
CA THR A 41 14.83 9.28 -25.20
C THR A 41 15.13 10.22 -24.03
N VAL A 42 14.18 10.42 -23.09
CA VAL A 42 14.45 10.39 -21.64
C VAL A 42 13.13 10.07 -20.89
N PHE A 43 12.79 8.79 -20.77
CA PHE A 43 12.02 8.31 -19.62
C PHE A 43 12.81 7.15 -19.03
N GLY A 44 13.76 7.48 -18.17
CA GLY A 44 14.29 6.50 -17.23
C GLY A 44 13.16 6.17 -16.26
N PHE A 45 12.39 5.13 -16.56
CA PHE A 45 11.68 4.40 -15.52
C PHE A 45 12.74 4.02 -14.49
N GLU A 46 12.66 4.57 -13.28
CA GLU A 46 13.39 3.99 -12.16
C GLU A 46 12.98 2.52 -12.10
N ARG A 47 13.95 1.66 -12.43
CA ARG A 47 13.75 0.22 -12.48
C ARG A 47 13.61 -0.22 -11.02
N PRO A 48 12.52 -0.89 -10.61
CA PRO A 48 12.45 -1.42 -9.26
C PRO A 48 13.55 -2.46 -9.13
N GLN A 49 14.66 -2.14 -8.45
CA GLN A 49 15.65 -3.16 -8.12
C GLN A 49 14.96 -4.15 -7.20
N ILE A 50 15.10 -5.45 -7.48
CA ILE A 50 14.67 -6.46 -6.52
C ILE A 50 15.53 -6.21 -5.27
N ILE A 51 14.90 -5.81 -4.18
CA ILE A 51 15.59 -5.63 -2.91
C ILE A 51 15.98 -7.03 -2.44
N LEU A 52 17.19 -7.47 -2.79
CA LEU A 52 17.83 -8.60 -2.15
C LEU A 52 18.01 -8.19 -0.68
N ALA A 53 17.31 -8.87 0.22
CA ALA A 53 17.45 -8.67 1.64
C ALA A 53 18.87 -9.09 2.07
N GLN A 54 19.85 -8.21 1.90
CA GLN A 54 21.19 -8.41 2.41
C GLN A 54 21.17 -8.23 3.94
N SER A 55 20.75 -9.26 4.65
CA SER A 55 21.11 -9.43 6.06
C SER A 55 21.23 -10.91 6.37
N SER A 56 22.48 -11.36 6.53
CA SER A 56 22.92 -12.68 6.99
C SER A 56 22.59 -12.96 8.48
N THR A 57 21.51 -12.39 8.98
CA THR A 57 20.86 -12.80 10.21
C THR A 57 19.48 -13.28 9.83
N CYS A 58 19.32 -14.61 9.85
CA CYS A 58 18.06 -15.32 9.71
C CYS A 58 17.05 -14.66 10.67
N ARG A 59 16.25 -13.74 10.14
CA ARG A 59 15.12 -13.17 10.85
C ARG A 59 14.13 -14.32 10.84
N ARG A 60 14.03 -15.03 11.97
CA ARG A 60 13.00 -16.05 12.25
C ARG A 60 11.74 -15.66 11.48
N ALA A 61 11.28 -16.56 10.61
CA ALA A 61 10.07 -16.40 9.83
C ALA A 61 9.01 -15.69 10.68
N ARG A 62 8.70 -14.43 10.33
CA ARG A 62 7.54 -13.76 10.92
C ARG A 62 6.38 -14.52 10.34
N THR A 63 5.60 -15.16 11.20
CA THR A 63 4.41 -15.93 10.87
C THR A 63 3.58 -15.16 9.85
N GLY A 64 3.75 -15.52 8.59
CA GLY A 64 3.26 -14.75 7.48
C GLY A 64 1.95 -15.35 7.04
N ASP A 65 0.93 -14.52 6.88
CA ASP A 65 -0.40 -15.05 6.83
C ASP A 65 -1.26 -14.55 5.67
N PRO A 66 -1.34 -15.33 4.58
CA PRO A 66 -2.47 -15.44 3.65
C PRO A 66 -3.46 -16.56 3.99
N ARG A 67 -3.26 -17.24 5.12
CA ARG A 67 -4.34 -17.89 5.86
C ARG A 67 -3.96 -19.18 6.57
N ASP A 68 -2.74 -19.35 7.09
CA ASP A 68 -2.33 -20.44 7.99
C ASP A 68 -3.52 -20.88 8.84
N PRO A 69 -3.93 -22.16 8.76
CA PRO A 69 -5.12 -22.66 9.47
C PRO A 69 -5.15 -22.35 10.96
N SER A 70 -3.97 -22.16 11.59
CA SER A 70 -3.84 -21.80 13.00
C SER A 70 -4.25 -20.35 13.33
N LEU A 71 -4.26 -19.46 12.33
CA LEU A 71 -4.60 -18.04 12.45
C LEU A 71 -6.01 -17.72 11.94
N ALA A 72 -6.72 -18.71 11.41
CA ALA A 72 -8.05 -18.55 10.79
C ALA A 72 -9.14 -17.99 11.73
N ASN A 73 -8.95 -18.08 13.05
CA ASN A 73 -9.89 -17.58 14.08
C ASN A 73 -9.50 -16.22 14.67
N ILE A 74 -8.38 -15.62 14.24
CA ILE A 74 -7.90 -14.32 14.70
C ILE A 74 -8.40 -13.23 13.74
N PRO A 75 -9.07 -12.16 14.23
CA PRO A 75 -9.41 -11.02 13.40
C PRO A 75 -8.14 -10.21 13.09
N TYR A 76 -7.93 -9.77 11.85
CA TYR A 76 -6.87 -8.85 11.46
C TYR A 76 -7.44 -7.54 10.93
N LEU A 77 -6.66 -6.47 11.07
CA LEU A 77 -7.06 -5.14 10.62
C LEU A 77 -6.87 -4.98 9.12
N ILE A 78 -7.89 -4.50 8.43
CA ILE A 78 -7.83 -4.11 7.02
C ILE A 78 -7.53 -2.61 6.90
N SER A 79 -8.24 -1.77 7.67
CA SER A 79 -8.04 -0.32 7.64
C SER A 79 -8.69 0.37 8.85
N PRO A 80 -8.15 1.49 9.36
CA PRO A 80 -6.86 2.07 9.01
C PRO A 80 -5.69 1.32 9.67
N ARG A 81 -4.64 1.06 8.89
CA ARG A 81 -3.38 0.41 9.33
C ARG A 81 -2.22 1.01 8.55
N HIS A 82 -1.14 1.39 9.24
CA HIS A 82 0.06 2.01 8.66
C HIS A 82 -0.27 3.13 7.64
N THR A 83 -1.11 4.08 8.05
CA THR A 83 -1.63 5.13 7.14
C THR A 83 -1.75 6.47 7.84
N LEU A 84 -1.60 7.53 7.06
CA LEU A 84 -2.14 8.84 7.41
C LEU A 84 -3.62 8.91 7.00
N LEU A 85 -4.39 9.82 7.60
CA LEU A 85 -5.79 10.03 7.27
C LEU A 85 -6.13 11.52 7.14
N LEU A 86 -6.94 11.88 6.16
CA LEU A 86 -7.52 13.22 5.99
C LEU A 86 -8.72 13.46 6.90
N SER A 87 -9.50 12.41 7.15
CA SER A 87 -10.74 12.49 7.91
C SER A 87 -10.50 12.16 9.38
N ASN A 88 -11.12 12.93 10.28
CA ASN A 88 -11.20 12.58 11.70
C ASN A 88 -12.34 11.59 12.01
N LYS A 89 -13.01 11.06 10.97
CA LYS A 89 -14.08 10.07 11.06
C LYS A 89 -13.78 8.85 10.18
N PRO A 90 -12.67 8.12 10.43
CA PRO A 90 -12.31 6.99 9.61
C PRO A 90 -13.38 5.88 9.63
N LYS A 91 -13.53 5.24 8.47
CA LYS A 91 -14.13 3.91 8.38
C LYS A 91 -13.11 2.89 8.92
N LEU A 92 -13.54 2.07 9.85
CA LEU A 92 -12.76 1.01 10.49
C LEU A 92 -13.21 -0.32 9.91
N ARG A 93 -12.29 -1.16 9.44
CA ARG A 93 -12.55 -2.41 8.73
C ARG A 93 -11.59 -3.50 9.20
N TRP A 94 -12.11 -4.71 9.35
CA TRP A 94 -11.38 -5.93 9.66
C TRP A 94 -12.00 -7.11 8.90
N ASN A 95 -11.33 -8.25 8.90
CA ASN A 95 -11.91 -9.47 8.32
C ASN A 95 -12.93 -10.11 9.28
N SER A 96 -13.71 -11.07 8.76
CA SER A 96 -14.58 -11.90 9.60
C SER A 96 -14.03 -13.31 9.76
N PRO A 97 -13.39 -13.64 10.90
CA PRO A 97 -13.01 -15.02 11.20
C PRO A 97 -14.23 -15.93 11.30
N LEU A 98 -14.06 -17.21 10.93
CA LEU A 98 -15.16 -18.18 10.97
C LEU A 98 -15.66 -18.40 12.40
N GLY A 99 -16.98 -18.36 12.58
CA GLY A 99 -17.62 -18.64 13.87
C GLY A 99 -17.70 -17.44 14.83
N VAL A 100 -17.10 -16.31 14.48
CA VAL A 100 -17.23 -15.04 15.23
C VAL A 100 -18.53 -14.35 14.84
N LYS A 101 -19.29 -13.87 15.83
CA LYS A 101 -20.58 -13.17 15.60
C LYS A 101 -20.54 -11.72 16.03
N GLN A 102 -19.70 -11.39 16.99
CA GLN A 102 -19.62 -10.05 17.55
C GLN A 102 -18.16 -9.61 17.72
N TYR A 103 -17.95 -8.32 17.49
CA TYR A 103 -16.67 -7.63 17.63
C TYR A 103 -16.80 -6.45 18.57
N THR A 104 -15.73 -6.20 19.30
CA THR A 104 -15.50 -4.96 20.05
C THR A 104 -14.36 -4.23 19.38
N ALA A 105 -14.64 -3.05 18.83
CA ALA A 105 -13.64 -2.18 18.23
C ALA A 105 -13.22 -1.11 19.24
N SER A 106 -11.92 -1.03 19.52
CA SER A 106 -11.33 -0.10 20.49
C SER A 106 -10.29 0.77 19.81
N LEU A 107 -10.38 2.09 20.01
CA LEU A 107 -9.32 3.03 19.64
C LEU A 107 -8.49 3.38 20.86
N VAL A 108 -7.18 3.23 20.70
CA VAL A 108 -6.19 3.40 21.76
C VAL A 108 -5.21 4.51 21.40
N LYS A 109 -4.94 5.39 22.37
CA LYS A 109 -3.90 6.44 22.33
C LYS A 109 -2.89 6.14 23.45
N GLY A 110 -1.68 5.71 23.11
CA GLY A 110 -0.73 5.19 24.09
C GLY A 110 -1.28 3.92 24.74
N ASP A 111 -1.44 3.91 26.07
CA ASP A 111 -2.03 2.78 26.81
C ASP A 111 -3.52 2.99 27.14
N LYS A 112 -4.11 4.11 26.68
CA LYS A 112 -5.47 4.49 27.04
C LYS A 112 -6.44 4.20 25.89
N THR A 113 -7.45 3.38 26.18
CA THR A 113 -8.64 3.27 25.34
C THR A 113 -9.43 4.57 25.42
N ILE A 114 -9.56 5.26 24.28
CA ILE A 114 -10.26 6.55 24.17
C ILE A 114 -11.66 6.41 23.60
N TRP A 115 -11.94 5.32 22.91
CA TRP A 115 -13.23 5.02 22.33
C TRP A 115 -13.39 3.52 22.15
N GLN A 116 -14.62 3.05 22.28
CA GLN A 116 -14.96 1.64 22.12
C GLN A 116 -16.41 1.51 21.63
N THR A 117 -16.66 0.52 20.79
CA THR A 117 -18.03 0.14 20.39
C THR A 117 -18.12 -1.37 20.11
N THR A 118 -19.33 -1.90 20.17
CA THR A 118 -19.63 -3.30 19.83
C THR A 118 -20.49 -3.36 18.57
N THR A 119 -20.21 -4.33 17.70
CA THR A 119 -20.93 -4.52 16.44
C THR A 119 -20.89 -5.98 16.00
N GLU A 120 -21.89 -6.44 15.24
CA GLU A 120 -21.90 -7.74 14.57
C GLU A 120 -21.29 -7.67 13.16
N GLN A 121 -21.07 -6.45 12.65
CA GLN A 121 -20.46 -6.22 11.35
C GLN A 121 -18.93 -6.22 11.46
N ASN A 122 -18.25 -6.49 10.35
CA ASN A 122 -16.78 -6.42 10.26
C ASN A 122 -16.26 -5.02 9.93
N GLU A 123 -17.11 -4.03 10.11
CA GLU A 123 -16.78 -2.63 9.91
C GLU A 123 -17.63 -1.73 10.80
N THR A 124 -17.12 -0.52 11.05
CA THR A 124 -17.85 0.56 11.71
C THR A 124 -17.25 1.91 11.32
N ILE A 125 -17.90 3.00 11.70
CA ILE A 125 -17.41 4.36 11.46
C ILE A 125 -17.12 5.02 12.80
N TYR A 126 -15.90 5.53 12.95
CA TYR A 126 -15.59 6.40 14.06
C TYR A 126 -16.28 7.74 13.87
N VAL A 127 -17.18 8.12 14.77
CA VAL A 127 -18.03 9.32 14.59
C VAL A 127 -17.29 10.65 14.83
N GLY A 128 -16.07 10.59 15.36
CA GLY A 128 -15.23 11.76 15.62
C GLY A 128 -15.20 12.21 17.08
N GLU A 129 -15.78 11.44 18.01
CA GLU A 129 -15.83 11.76 19.44
C GLU A 129 -15.26 10.60 20.29
N PRO A 130 -14.23 10.84 21.13
CA PRO A 130 -13.52 12.11 21.32
C PRO A 130 -12.70 12.58 20.10
N LYS A 131 -12.56 13.89 19.90
CA LYS A 131 -11.80 14.40 18.74
C LYS A 131 -10.37 13.85 18.66
N LEU A 132 -10.01 13.28 17.52
CA LEU A 132 -8.64 12.84 17.24
C LEU A 132 -7.73 14.05 16.93
N GLU A 133 -6.47 13.93 17.33
CA GLU A 133 -5.45 14.96 17.20
C GLU A 133 -4.56 14.70 15.96
N PRO A 134 -4.25 15.73 15.15
CA PRO A 134 -3.28 15.63 14.05
C PRO A 134 -1.90 15.17 14.52
N GLY A 135 -1.29 14.25 13.78
CA GLY A 135 0.07 13.73 14.04
C GLY A 135 0.18 12.75 15.21
N VAL A 136 -0.89 12.54 15.99
CA VAL A 136 -0.91 11.56 17.08
C VAL A 136 -1.19 10.17 16.54
N GLU A 137 -0.48 9.17 17.08
CA GLU A 137 -0.67 7.77 16.75
C GLU A 137 -1.83 7.15 17.54
N TYR A 138 -2.67 6.45 16.78
CA TYR A 138 -3.80 5.70 17.27
C TYR A 138 -3.69 4.25 16.81
N LEU A 139 -3.99 3.32 17.71
CA LEU A 139 -4.15 1.90 17.40
C LEU A 139 -5.62 1.55 17.36
N LEU A 140 -6.03 0.81 16.35
CA LEU A 140 -7.31 0.11 16.33
C LEU A 140 -7.09 -1.31 16.84
N ILE A 141 -7.88 -1.75 17.80
CA ILE A 141 -7.85 -3.11 18.32
C ILE A 141 -9.24 -3.71 18.12
N ILE A 142 -9.29 -4.89 17.52
CA ILE A 142 -10.53 -5.65 17.35
C ILE A 142 -10.47 -6.88 18.24
N THR A 143 -11.38 -6.97 19.19
CA THR A 143 -11.57 -8.17 20.02
C THR A 143 -12.84 -8.88 19.57
N ALA A 144 -12.71 -10.15 19.21
CA ALA A 144 -13.82 -11.01 18.81
C ALA A 144 -14.43 -11.73 20.04
N ASP A 145 -15.69 -12.14 19.92
CA ASP A 145 -16.44 -12.89 20.95
C ASP A 145 -15.85 -14.27 21.28
N ASN A 146 -14.97 -14.79 20.43
CA ASN A 146 -14.20 -16.00 20.68
C ASN A 146 -12.95 -15.77 21.58
N GLY A 147 -12.77 -14.54 22.08
CA GLY A 147 -11.65 -14.14 22.94
C GLY A 147 -10.34 -13.82 22.21
N LYS A 148 -10.31 -13.90 20.87
CA LYS A 148 -9.15 -13.51 20.05
C LYS A 148 -9.15 -12.03 19.74
N SER A 149 -7.96 -11.49 19.54
CA SER A 149 -7.73 -10.07 19.28
C SER A 149 -6.89 -9.88 18.02
N SER A 150 -7.06 -8.75 17.34
CA SER A 150 -6.15 -8.34 16.27
C SER A 150 -4.72 -8.12 16.72
N GLN A 151 -4.47 -8.03 18.03
CA GLN A 151 -3.13 -8.02 18.60
C GLN A 151 -2.47 -9.41 18.64
N ASP A 152 -3.23 -10.48 18.47
CA ASP A 152 -2.69 -11.84 18.40
C ASP A 152 -2.03 -12.11 17.03
N GLU A 153 -2.23 -11.22 16.05
CA GLU A 153 -1.49 -11.18 14.78
C GLU A 153 -0.09 -10.60 15.04
N GLU A 154 0.97 -11.41 14.95
CA GLU A 154 2.35 -10.98 15.21
C GLU A 154 2.81 -9.79 14.34
N ALA A 155 2.13 -9.53 13.21
CA ALA A 155 2.43 -8.47 12.25
C ALA A 155 1.77 -7.10 12.56
N SER A 156 0.93 -6.96 13.60
CA SER A 156 -0.16 -5.95 13.61
C SER A 156 0.03 -4.67 14.42
N GLN A 157 1.22 -4.32 14.91
CA GLN A 157 1.38 -3.12 15.75
C GLN A 157 1.41 -1.78 14.98
N GLN A 158 0.81 -1.69 13.79
CA GLN A 158 0.90 -0.51 12.95
C GLN A 158 -0.38 0.33 13.01
N GLY A 159 -0.29 1.46 13.72
CA GLY A 159 -1.40 2.39 13.90
C GLY A 159 -1.67 3.28 12.69
N PHE A 160 -2.44 4.33 12.95
CA PHE A 160 -2.70 5.39 12.00
C PHE A 160 -2.55 6.75 12.67
N ARG A 161 -2.38 7.79 11.86
CA ARG A 161 -2.32 9.19 12.34
C ARG A 161 -3.20 10.05 11.46
N LEU A 162 -3.78 11.10 12.05
CA LEU A 162 -4.37 12.15 11.23
C LEU A 162 -3.24 12.96 10.56
N LEU A 163 -3.41 13.27 9.27
CA LEU A 163 -2.51 14.13 8.52
C LEU A 163 -2.42 15.50 9.22
N PRO A 164 -1.21 16.08 9.39
CA PRO A 164 -1.12 17.38 10.04
C PRO A 164 -1.83 18.48 9.24
N THR A 165 -2.34 19.48 9.95
CA THR A 165 -3.27 20.48 9.39
C THR A 165 -2.74 21.25 8.16
N PRO A 166 -1.46 21.69 8.11
CA PRO A 166 -0.91 22.37 6.94
C PRO A 166 -0.99 21.53 5.66
N GLU A 167 -0.74 20.23 5.76
CA GLU A 167 -0.72 19.28 4.66
C GLU A 167 -2.12 18.96 4.14
N VAL A 168 -3.14 18.95 5.02
CA VAL A 168 -4.55 18.77 4.61
C VAL A 168 -4.97 19.81 3.58
N GLY A 169 -4.56 21.08 3.76
CA GLY A 169 -4.86 22.15 2.82
C GLY A 169 -4.19 21.94 1.45
N ILE A 170 -2.95 21.45 1.46
CA ILE A 170 -2.19 21.15 0.23
C ILE A 170 -2.87 20.01 -0.54
N VAL A 171 -3.21 18.91 0.14
CA VAL A 171 -3.86 17.76 -0.50
C VAL A 171 -5.18 18.17 -1.13
N LYS A 172 -6.03 18.90 -0.40
CA LYS A 172 -7.32 19.40 -0.93
C LYS A 172 -7.12 20.30 -2.14
N ALA A 173 -6.19 21.25 -2.08
CA ALA A 173 -5.91 22.14 -3.22
C ALA A 173 -5.43 21.38 -4.47
N ILE A 174 -4.63 20.32 -4.32
CA ILE A 174 -4.20 19.50 -5.45
C ILE A 174 -5.40 18.75 -6.04
N LEU A 175 -6.24 18.15 -5.19
CA LEU A 175 -7.43 17.40 -5.63
C LEU A 175 -8.47 18.28 -6.31
N ASP A 176 -8.71 19.49 -5.80
CA ASP A 176 -9.68 20.44 -6.36
C ASP A 176 -9.25 20.96 -7.73
N ASN A 177 -7.93 21.09 -7.97
CA ASN A 177 -7.38 21.57 -9.24
C ASN A 177 -7.21 20.45 -10.30
N GLN A 178 -7.67 19.23 -10.04
CA GLN A 178 -7.62 18.15 -11.02
C GLN A 178 -8.57 18.40 -12.19
N GLN A 179 -8.02 18.65 -13.37
CA GLN A 179 -8.77 18.73 -14.63
C GLN A 179 -8.95 17.34 -15.26
N LEU A 180 -9.41 16.37 -14.48
CA LEU A 180 -9.65 15.00 -14.91
C LEU A 180 -11.09 14.59 -14.58
N THR A 181 -11.66 13.66 -15.35
CA THR A 181 -12.98 13.07 -15.08
C THR A 181 -12.87 11.55 -14.93
N ASP A 182 -13.91 10.95 -14.37
CA ASP A 182 -14.16 9.51 -14.36
C ASP A 182 -13.00 8.70 -13.73
N LYS A 183 -12.63 7.59 -14.38
CA LYS A 183 -11.56 6.68 -13.97
C LYS A 183 -10.22 7.39 -13.81
N ASN A 184 -9.85 8.28 -14.75
CA ASN A 184 -8.54 8.94 -14.74
C ASN A 184 -8.40 9.86 -13.53
N LYS A 185 -9.50 10.55 -13.16
CA LYS A 185 -9.54 11.33 -11.92
C LYS A 185 -9.31 10.43 -10.72
N ALA A 186 -10.08 9.36 -10.59
CA ALA A 186 -10.00 8.47 -9.45
C ALA A 186 -8.62 7.79 -9.31
N LEU A 187 -8.00 7.41 -10.43
CA LEU A 187 -6.62 6.95 -10.47
C LEU A 187 -5.64 8.02 -9.98
N ALA A 188 -5.69 9.22 -10.54
CA ALA A 188 -4.83 10.32 -10.13
C ALA A 188 -5.02 10.67 -8.63
N THR A 189 -6.25 10.63 -8.14
CA THR A 189 -6.59 10.79 -6.73
C THR A 189 -5.92 9.71 -5.87
N ALA A 190 -6.01 8.44 -6.25
CA ALA A 190 -5.36 7.35 -5.52
C ALA A 190 -3.82 7.51 -5.50
N TYR A 191 -3.21 7.93 -6.61
CA TYR A 191 -1.76 8.22 -6.65
C TYR A 191 -1.37 9.39 -5.74
N ILE A 192 -2.15 10.46 -5.71
CA ILE A 192 -1.92 11.58 -4.79
C ILE A 192 -2.02 11.09 -3.35
N TYR A 193 -3.09 10.38 -3.00
CA TYR A 193 -3.26 9.84 -1.67
C TYR A 193 -2.08 8.95 -1.25
N SER A 194 -1.67 8.01 -2.11
CA SER A 194 -0.49 7.17 -1.86
C SER A 194 0.78 8.00 -1.64
N GLY A 195 1.02 9.04 -2.44
CA GLY A 195 2.18 9.94 -2.30
C GLY A 195 2.21 10.76 -1.00
N PHE A 196 1.04 11.03 -0.41
CA PHE A 196 0.91 11.68 0.91
C PHE A 196 0.82 10.67 2.07
N GLY A 197 0.99 9.37 1.81
CA GLY A 197 0.85 8.32 2.84
C GLY A 197 -0.59 8.07 3.29
N LEU A 198 -1.58 8.61 2.57
CA LEU A 198 -3.02 8.42 2.79
C LEU A 198 -3.47 7.09 2.17
N LYS A 199 -2.84 5.99 2.60
CA LYS A 199 -2.99 4.66 2.00
C LYS A 199 -4.43 4.16 2.14
N ALA A 200 -5.11 4.42 3.25
CA ALA A 200 -6.52 4.04 3.42
C ALA A 200 -7.45 4.73 2.39
N GLU A 201 -7.28 6.03 2.15
CA GLU A 201 -8.03 6.75 1.13
C GLU A 201 -7.67 6.30 -0.30
N ALA A 202 -6.40 5.97 -0.56
CA ALA A 202 -5.98 5.40 -1.84
C ALA A 202 -6.64 4.04 -2.10
N ILE A 203 -6.63 3.14 -1.10
CA ILE A 203 -7.28 1.82 -1.16
C ILE A 203 -8.78 1.98 -1.43
N ASP A 204 -9.49 2.79 -0.64
CA ASP A 204 -10.94 3.01 -0.81
C ASP A 204 -11.27 3.59 -2.19
N THR A 205 -10.41 4.47 -2.72
CA THR A 205 -10.57 5.02 -4.07
C THR A 205 -10.44 3.93 -5.13
N LEU A 206 -9.41 3.07 -5.06
CA LEU A 206 -9.21 1.99 -6.02
C LEU A 206 -10.28 0.90 -5.92
N GLU A 207 -10.70 0.51 -4.71
CA GLU A 207 -11.80 -0.44 -4.50
C GLU A 207 -13.09 0.06 -5.17
N LYS A 208 -13.42 1.36 -5.05
CA LYS A 208 -14.61 1.95 -5.71
C LYS A 208 -14.52 1.91 -7.23
N ILE A 209 -13.34 2.16 -7.81
CA ILE A 209 -13.11 2.06 -9.26
C ILE A 209 -13.29 0.62 -9.73
N ILE A 210 -12.78 -0.35 -8.98
CA ILE A 210 -12.92 -1.77 -9.33
C ILE A 210 -14.39 -2.21 -9.20
N ALA A 211 -15.07 -1.77 -8.14
CA ALA A 211 -16.49 -2.06 -7.90
C ALA A 211 -17.42 -1.47 -8.97
N SER A 212 -17.01 -0.38 -9.66
CA SER A 212 -17.76 0.17 -10.80
C SER A 212 -17.63 -0.66 -12.09
N GLY A 213 -16.86 -1.75 -12.06
CA GLY A 213 -16.76 -2.72 -13.15
C GLY A 213 -15.47 -2.67 -13.95
N ILE A 214 -14.52 -1.80 -13.59
CA ILE A 214 -13.23 -1.69 -14.28
C ILE A 214 -12.33 -2.87 -13.89
N LYS A 215 -11.89 -3.64 -14.89
CA LYS A 215 -11.14 -4.89 -14.71
C LYS A 215 -9.78 -4.83 -15.42
N GLU A 216 -8.86 -4.08 -14.86
CA GLU A 216 -7.51 -3.91 -15.41
C GLU A 216 -6.45 -4.44 -14.46
N ALA A 217 -5.52 -5.24 -14.97
CA ALA A 217 -4.48 -5.88 -14.17
C ALA A 217 -3.66 -4.86 -13.35
N ALA A 218 -3.34 -3.70 -13.95
CA ALA A 218 -2.60 -2.63 -13.28
C ALA A 218 -3.33 -2.06 -12.04
N LEU A 219 -4.67 -2.00 -12.04
CA LEU A 219 -5.44 -1.54 -10.88
C LEU A 219 -5.33 -2.52 -9.71
N TYR A 220 -5.50 -3.81 -10.01
CA TYR A 220 -5.37 -4.86 -9.02
C TYR A 220 -3.94 -4.98 -8.50
N LYS A 221 -2.93 -4.81 -9.37
CA LYS A 221 -1.54 -4.67 -8.94
C LYS A 221 -1.38 -3.53 -7.94
N LYS A 222 -1.86 -2.33 -8.29
CA LYS A 222 -1.68 -1.16 -7.43
C LYS A 222 -2.41 -1.29 -6.09
N LEU A 223 -3.59 -1.90 -6.10
CA LEU A 223 -4.33 -2.21 -4.87
C LEU A 223 -3.59 -3.25 -4.02
N GLY A 224 -3.02 -4.28 -4.65
CA GLY A 224 -2.16 -5.26 -3.98
C GLY A 224 -0.92 -4.66 -3.35
N GLU A 225 -0.25 -3.74 -4.05
CA GLU A 225 0.89 -2.96 -3.52
C GLU A 225 0.50 -2.18 -2.27
N LEU A 226 -0.62 -1.45 -2.31
CA LEU A 226 -1.08 -0.66 -1.16
C LEU A 226 -1.42 -1.54 0.04
N TYR A 227 -2.05 -2.70 -0.16
CA TYR A 227 -2.30 -3.65 0.92
C TYR A 227 -1.01 -4.26 1.48
N SER A 228 -0.05 -4.59 0.61
CA SER A 228 1.27 -5.07 1.05
C SER A 228 2.00 -4.01 1.88
N GLU A 229 1.94 -2.75 1.43
CA GLU A 229 2.52 -1.60 2.12
C GLU A 229 1.86 -1.27 3.46
N THR A 230 0.62 -1.72 3.69
CA THR A 230 -0.07 -1.59 4.99
C THR A 230 0.01 -2.86 5.84
N GLY A 231 0.69 -3.91 5.35
CA GLY A 231 0.85 -5.19 6.06
C GLY A 231 -0.39 -6.09 6.01
N VAL A 232 -1.34 -5.81 5.11
CA VAL A 232 -2.58 -6.55 4.95
C VAL A 232 -2.38 -7.60 3.83
N TYR A 233 -1.55 -8.59 4.12
CA TYR A 233 -0.97 -9.48 3.11
C TYR A 233 -1.98 -10.40 2.41
N VAL A 234 -3.07 -10.80 3.07
CA VAL A 234 -4.15 -11.60 2.47
C VAL A 234 -4.80 -10.84 1.32
N GLU A 235 -5.17 -9.59 1.56
CA GLU A 235 -5.78 -8.71 0.57
C GLU A 235 -4.80 -8.37 -0.53
N ALA A 236 -3.51 -8.23 -0.21
CA ALA A 236 -2.46 -8.05 -1.19
C ALA A 236 -2.38 -9.24 -2.16
N GLU A 237 -2.32 -10.46 -1.63
CA GLU A 237 -2.27 -11.70 -2.41
C GLU A 237 -3.51 -11.86 -3.30
N ILE A 238 -4.71 -11.68 -2.74
CA ILE A 238 -5.98 -11.76 -3.49
C ILE A 238 -5.95 -10.82 -4.71
N ASN A 239 -5.51 -9.58 -4.50
CA ASN A 239 -5.45 -8.59 -5.56
C ASN A 239 -4.37 -8.91 -6.59
N TYR A 240 -3.17 -9.32 -6.18
CA TYR A 240 -2.13 -9.75 -7.11
C TYR A 240 -2.56 -10.95 -7.96
N LEU A 241 -3.15 -11.98 -7.36
CA LEU A 241 -3.64 -13.15 -8.08
C LEU A 241 -4.72 -12.79 -9.11
N GLN A 242 -5.65 -11.90 -8.75
CA GLN A 242 -6.65 -11.39 -9.67
C GLN A 242 -6.01 -10.53 -10.79
N GLY A 243 -4.97 -9.76 -10.47
CA GLY A 243 -4.17 -9.01 -11.43
C GLY A 243 -3.46 -9.92 -12.45
N VAL A 244 -2.79 -10.98 -12.00
CA VAL A 244 -2.16 -11.99 -12.87
C VAL A 244 -3.20 -12.60 -13.81
N LYS A 245 -4.37 -13.00 -13.29
CA LYS A 245 -5.46 -13.58 -14.09
C LYS A 245 -5.90 -12.63 -15.21
N LEU A 246 -6.05 -11.34 -14.91
CA LEU A 246 -6.42 -10.32 -15.90
C LEU A 246 -5.30 -10.09 -16.92
N ALA A 247 -4.04 -10.04 -16.49
CA ALA A 247 -2.90 -9.86 -17.37
C ALA A 247 -2.72 -11.04 -18.33
N ILE A 248 -2.98 -12.27 -17.88
CA ILE A 248 -3.01 -13.47 -18.72
C ILE A 248 -4.13 -13.38 -19.76
N ALA A 249 -5.35 -13.05 -19.33
CA ALA A 249 -6.49 -12.92 -20.23
C ALA A 249 -6.28 -11.84 -21.31
N ALA A 250 -5.60 -10.75 -20.95
CA ALA A 250 -5.25 -9.66 -21.85
C ALA A 250 -3.98 -9.92 -22.69
N GLN A 251 -3.26 -11.02 -22.44
CA GLN A 251 -1.94 -11.32 -23.03
C GLN A 251 -0.90 -10.20 -22.76
N ASP A 252 -1.04 -9.49 -21.64
CA ASP A 252 -0.14 -8.42 -21.22
C ASP A 252 1.06 -9.03 -20.49
N ILE A 253 2.06 -9.46 -21.27
CA ILE A 253 3.29 -10.08 -20.75
C ILE A 253 4.06 -9.14 -19.80
N PRO A 254 4.20 -7.82 -20.07
CA PRO A 254 4.78 -6.88 -19.11
C PRO A 254 4.10 -6.89 -17.75
N GLU A 255 2.76 -6.83 -17.69
CA GLU A 255 2.05 -6.86 -16.40
C GLU A 255 2.10 -8.24 -15.73
N GLN A 256 2.06 -9.34 -16.50
CA GLN A 256 2.31 -10.67 -15.93
C GLN A 256 3.66 -10.74 -15.21
N ALA A 257 4.71 -10.17 -15.81
CA ALA A 257 6.04 -10.15 -15.22
C ALA A 257 6.09 -9.31 -13.94
N GLN A 258 5.52 -8.11 -13.96
CA GLN A 258 5.53 -7.20 -12.81
C GLN A 258 4.72 -7.73 -11.63
N ILE A 259 3.49 -8.20 -11.88
CA ILE A 259 2.61 -8.70 -10.81
C ILE A 259 3.18 -10.00 -10.22
N SER A 260 3.71 -10.90 -11.05
CA SER A 260 4.35 -12.13 -10.54
C SER A 260 5.61 -11.84 -9.73
N THR A 261 6.33 -10.76 -10.04
CA THR A 261 7.46 -10.30 -9.21
C THR A 261 6.97 -9.81 -7.85
N ALA A 262 5.97 -8.93 -7.83
CA ALA A 262 5.38 -8.41 -6.60
C ALA A 262 4.77 -9.51 -5.72
N LEU A 263 4.16 -10.53 -6.34
CA LEU A 263 3.65 -11.70 -5.64
C LEU A 263 4.79 -12.54 -5.04
N GLY A 264 5.90 -12.71 -5.76
CA GLY A 264 7.10 -13.36 -5.22
C GLY A 264 7.69 -12.62 -4.02
N GLU A 265 7.78 -11.28 -4.09
CA GLU A 265 8.24 -10.42 -2.99
C GLU A 265 7.30 -10.50 -1.78
N LEU A 266 5.99 -10.50 -2.01
CA LEU A 266 4.99 -10.71 -0.95
C LEU A 266 5.22 -12.06 -0.24
N TYR A 267 5.40 -13.14 -1.00
CA TYR A 267 5.64 -14.47 -0.44
C TYR A 267 6.95 -14.57 0.34
N VAL A 268 8.00 -13.83 -0.04
CA VAL A 268 9.23 -13.72 0.75
C VAL A 268 8.95 -13.02 2.09
N GLU A 269 8.19 -11.92 2.08
CA GLU A 269 7.89 -11.17 3.30
C GLU A 269 7.09 -12.00 4.33
N ILE A 270 6.22 -12.89 3.85
CA ILE A 270 5.42 -13.80 4.68
C ILE A 270 6.09 -15.18 4.90
N GLY A 271 7.30 -15.39 4.39
CA GLY A 271 8.06 -16.63 4.59
C GLY A 271 7.54 -17.88 3.85
N ASP A 272 6.69 -17.73 2.82
CA ASP A 272 6.33 -18.84 1.94
C ASP A 272 7.31 -18.95 0.76
N GLU A 273 8.49 -19.51 1.04
CA GLU A 273 9.57 -19.65 0.06
C GLU A 273 9.14 -20.44 -1.19
N LYS A 274 8.28 -21.45 -1.01
CA LYS A 274 7.80 -22.28 -2.11
C LYS A 274 6.92 -21.47 -3.07
N ALA A 275 5.99 -20.68 -2.52
CA ALA A 275 5.14 -19.81 -3.31
C ALA A 275 5.94 -18.63 -3.92
N ALA A 276 6.94 -18.12 -3.20
CA ALA A 276 7.87 -17.10 -3.70
C ALA A 276 8.64 -17.60 -4.94
N ILE A 277 9.30 -18.77 -4.84
CA ILE A 277 10.02 -19.39 -5.95
C ILE A 277 9.09 -19.60 -7.14
N LYS A 278 7.88 -20.10 -6.92
CA LYS A 278 6.90 -20.30 -8.00
C LYS A 278 6.58 -18.99 -8.73
N SER A 279 6.31 -17.93 -7.98
CA SER A 279 5.95 -16.61 -8.53
C SER A 279 7.13 -15.95 -9.25
N PHE A 280 8.34 -16.05 -8.70
CA PHE A 280 9.55 -15.57 -9.38
C PHE A 280 9.88 -16.36 -10.66
N ASN A 281 9.62 -17.67 -10.71
CA ASN A 281 9.74 -18.43 -11.95
C ASN A 281 8.76 -17.91 -13.02
N GLN A 282 7.51 -17.63 -12.66
CA GLN A 282 6.51 -17.04 -13.59
C GLN A 282 6.96 -15.66 -14.10
N ALA A 283 7.46 -14.81 -13.20
CA ALA A 283 8.01 -13.50 -13.56
C ALA A 283 9.20 -13.64 -14.52
N ARG A 284 10.11 -14.57 -14.24
CA ARG A 284 11.31 -14.82 -15.04
C ARG A 284 10.95 -15.30 -16.44
N ASP A 285 9.98 -16.20 -16.56
CA ASP A 285 9.56 -16.73 -17.86
C ASP A 285 8.88 -15.64 -18.71
N SER A 286 8.10 -14.76 -18.07
CA SER A 286 7.55 -13.55 -18.70
C SER A 286 8.67 -12.59 -19.17
N TYR A 287 9.66 -12.31 -18.32
CA TYR A 287 10.80 -11.48 -18.70
C TYR A 287 11.70 -12.10 -19.77
N ARG A 288 11.82 -13.43 -19.83
CA ARG A 288 12.50 -14.15 -20.91
C ARG A 288 11.79 -13.91 -22.24
N THR A 289 10.46 -14.00 -22.24
CA THR A 289 9.62 -13.71 -23.42
C THR A 289 9.79 -12.26 -23.89
N LEU A 290 9.95 -11.33 -22.96
CA LEU A 290 10.23 -9.92 -23.25
C LEU A 290 11.68 -9.62 -23.68
N GLY A 291 12.57 -10.63 -23.71
CA GLY A 291 13.99 -10.43 -23.98
C GLY A 291 14.75 -9.66 -22.90
N ASN A 292 14.16 -9.49 -21.70
CA ASN A 292 14.77 -8.76 -20.60
C ASN A 292 15.76 -9.65 -19.83
N THR A 293 16.95 -9.84 -20.43
CA THR A 293 18.00 -10.72 -19.90
C THR A 293 18.51 -10.28 -18.52
N GLN A 294 18.48 -8.98 -18.22
CA GLN A 294 18.89 -8.45 -16.92
C GLN A 294 17.94 -8.93 -15.81
N ARG A 295 16.63 -8.76 -16.00
CA ARG A 295 15.62 -9.25 -15.04
C ARG A 295 15.68 -10.75 -14.85
N VAL A 296 15.92 -11.50 -15.93
CA VAL A 296 16.08 -12.95 -15.85
C VAL A 296 17.26 -13.34 -14.95
N LYS A 297 18.39 -12.64 -15.06
CA LYS A 297 19.55 -12.87 -14.19
C LYS A 297 19.25 -12.54 -12.73
N GLU A 298 18.63 -11.38 -12.47
CA GLU A 298 18.24 -10.98 -11.12
C GLU A 298 17.32 -12.02 -10.46
N LEU A 299 16.28 -12.46 -11.16
CA LEU A 299 15.34 -13.46 -10.63
C LEU A 299 16.00 -14.83 -10.44
N ASN A 300 16.95 -15.23 -11.29
CA ASN A 300 17.69 -16.47 -11.07
C ASN A 300 18.50 -16.42 -9.77
N LEU A 301 19.14 -15.28 -9.45
CA LEU A 301 19.89 -15.14 -8.20
C LEU A 301 18.96 -15.29 -6.99
N VAL A 302 17.81 -14.60 -7.00
CA VAL A 302 16.81 -14.68 -5.93
C VAL A 302 16.29 -16.11 -5.76
N ILE A 303 15.98 -16.79 -6.87
CA ILE A 303 15.46 -18.17 -6.84
C ILE A 303 16.50 -19.14 -6.28
N GLU A 304 17.78 -19.01 -6.65
CA GLU A 304 18.83 -19.88 -6.12
C GLU A 304 19.11 -19.61 -4.64
N GLU A 305 19.06 -18.34 -4.22
CA GLU A 305 19.16 -17.96 -2.80
C GLU A 305 18.04 -18.62 -1.98
N LEU A 306 16.77 -18.50 -2.42
CA LEU A 306 15.63 -19.10 -1.73
C LEU A 306 15.67 -20.63 -1.69
N LYS A 307 16.31 -21.29 -2.66
CA LYS A 307 16.50 -22.76 -2.64
C LYS A 307 17.60 -23.23 -1.69
N SER A 308 18.47 -22.31 -1.25
CA SER A 308 19.63 -22.62 -0.42
C SER A 308 19.34 -22.50 1.09
N ILE A 309 18.15 -22.03 1.44
CA ILE A 309 17.61 -21.94 2.81
C ILE A 309 17.04 -23.30 3.21
#